data_AF-A0A239IH20-F1
#
_entry.id   AF-A0A239IH20-F1
#
_cell.length_a   1.000
_cell.length_b   1.000
_cell.length_c   1.000
_cell.angle_alpha   90.00
_cell.angle_beta   90.00
_cell.angle_gamma   90.00
#
_symmetry.space_group_name_H-M   'P 1'
#
loop_
_entity.id
_entity.type
_entity.pdbx_description
1 polymer ?
#
loop_
_entity_poly.entity_id
_entity_poly.type
_entity_poly.pdbx_seq_one_letter_code
_entity_poly.pdbx_strand_id
1 'polypeptide(L)'
;MLHVSYTLGDVADILAIDDEAVERYVDVLSAVSSSIENSNLERAVIELAPIADELWFGRFVRPARSPALDANTEIAKRAVSHQDRVNVFRRDCFLCLYCGKRTIPRCVLVAISDVFQDAFAYHPNYKRGALHPAFWLAPEADHVVAHARGGSSDPSNLVTLHAMCNLLKSDSPADDLPIIERPDRMVEWDGLLSKYAAIVAHGGGSQRAEYHRFWMRLYGVKPVA
;
A
#
# COMPACT_ATOMS: atom_id res chain seq x y z
N MET A 1 -17.66 14.16 17.03
CA MET A 1 -17.38 13.03 16.12
C MET A 1 -18.56 12.95 15.17
N LEU A 2 -18.39 13.38 13.92
CA LEU A 2 -19.39 13.15 12.88
C LEU A 2 -19.26 11.67 12.47
N HIS A 3 -20.15 10.82 12.98
CA HIS A 3 -20.30 9.47 12.45
C HIS A 3 -21.06 9.63 11.13
N VAL A 4 -20.37 9.46 10.01
CA VAL A 4 -21.02 9.40 8.70
C VAL A 4 -21.77 8.07 8.67
N SER A 5 -23.10 8.11 8.63
CA SER A 5 -23.93 6.92 8.57
C SER A 5 -23.80 6.29 7.17
N TYR A 6 -23.03 5.22 7.07
CA TYR A 6 -23.01 4.31 5.93
C TYR A 6 -23.97 3.14 6.20
N THR A 7 -24.77 2.78 5.20
CA THR A 7 -25.58 1.56 5.26
C THR A 7 -24.79 0.44 4.59
N LEU A 8 -24.46 -0.61 5.36
CA LEU A 8 -23.81 -1.82 4.86
C LEU A 8 -24.56 -2.39 3.65
N GLY A 9 -23.82 -2.62 2.57
CA GLY A 9 -24.25 -3.41 1.41
C GLY A 9 -24.00 -4.91 1.62
N ASP A 10 -24.25 -5.68 0.56
CA ASP A 10 -23.88 -7.10 0.53
C ASP A 10 -22.36 -7.23 0.48
N VAL A 11 -21.77 -7.90 1.47
CA VAL A 11 -20.32 -8.17 1.53
C VAL A 11 -19.89 -8.98 0.30
N ALA A 12 -18.94 -8.43 -0.46
CA ALA A 12 -18.40 -9.09 -1.63
C ALA A 12 -17.09 -9.85 -1.29
N ASP A 13 -17.10 -11.16 -1.50
CA ASP A 13 -15.94 -12.02 -1.30
C ASP A 13 -14.96 -11.91 -2.49
N ILE A 14 -13.86 -11.18 -2.30
CA ILE A 14 -12.84 -11.01 -3.34
C ILE A 14 -11.78 -12.11 -3.25
N LEU A 15 -11.68 -12.90 -4.32
CA LEU A 15 -10.80 -14.08 -4.39
C LEU A 15 -9.49 -13.86 -5.16
N ALA A 16 -9.43 -12.82 -6.00
CA ALA A 16 -8.27 -12.46 -6.80
C ALA A 16 -8.19 -10.94 -6.98
N ILE A 17 -6.98 -10.42 -7.24
CA ILE A 17 -6.73 -9.02 -7.60
C ILE A 17 -5.96 -9.07 -8.91
N ASP A 18 -6.61 -8.62 -9.99
CA ASP A 18 -5.97 -8.46 -11.30
C ASP A 18 -5.54 -6.99 -11.51
N ASP A 19 -4.90 -6.73 -12.64
CA ASP A 19 -4.37 -5.41 -12.98
C ASP A 19 -5.46 -4.34 -13.11
N GLU A 20 -6.67 -4.71 -13.54
CA GLU A 20 -7.81 -3.80 -13.64
C GLU A 20 -8.34 -3.43 -12.25
N ALA A 21 -8.42 -4.40 -11.34
CA ALA A 21 -8.81 -4.19 -9.96
C ALA A 21 -7.83 -3.24 -9.23
N VAL A 22 -6.52 -3.35 -9.50
CA VAL A 22 -5.51 -2.45 -8.90
C VAL A 22 -5.82 -0.99 -9.22
N GLU A 23 -5.96 -0.67 -10.50
CA GLU A 23 -6.17 0.71 -10.92
C GLU A 23 -7.57 1.21 -10.54
N ARG A 24 -8.59 0.33 -10.58
CA ARG A 24 -9.94 0.63 -10.06
C ARG A 24 -9.89 1.07 -8.59
N TYR A 25 -9.18 0.34 -7.72
CA TYR A 25 -9.05 0.74 -6.31
C TYR A 25 -8.34 2.08 -6.17
N VAL A 26 -7.28 2.32 -6.93
CA VAL A 26 -6.53 3.58 -6.86
C VAL A 26 -7.39 4.75 -7.30
N ASP A 27 -8.15 4.63 -8.38
CA ASP A 27 -8.99 5.70 -8.90
C ASP A 27 -10.16 6.03 -7.95
N VAL A 28 -10.81 5.00 -7.41
CA VAL A 28 -11.86 5.17 -6.39
C VAL A 28 -11.30 5.88 -5.15
N LEU A 29 -10.18 5.41 -4.61
CA LEU A 29 -9.58 6.02 -3.41
C LEU A 29 -9.03 7.44 -3.67
N SER A 30 -8.65 7.75 -4.91
CA SER A 30 -8.26 9.11 -5.31
C SER A 30 -9.44 10.07 -5.29
N ALA A 31 -10.60 9.64 -5.82
CA ALA A 31 -11.85 10.41 -5.77
C ALA A 31 -12.30 10.63 -4.31
N VAL A 32 -12.37 9.54 -3.53
CA VAL A 32 -12.70 9.57 -2.10
C VAL A 32 -11.81 10.54 -1.33
N SER A 33 -10.49 10.47 -1.53
CA SER A 33 -9.52 11.34 -0.86
C SER A 33 -9.71 12.82 -1.23
N SER A 34 -10.07 13.09 -2.49
CA SER A 34 -10.38 14.44 -2.96
C SER A 34 -11.68 14.97 -2.35
N SER A 35 -12.70 14.13 -2.22
CA SER A 35 -13.95 14.51 -1.55
C SER A 35 -13.75 14.76 -0.05
N ILE A 36 -12.93 13.95 0.62
CA ILE A 36 -12.56 14.19 2.03
C ILE A 36 -11.81 15.51 2.19
N GLU A 37 -10.82 15.80 1.34
CA GLU A 37 -10.07 17.06 1.39
C GLU A 37 -10.98 18.29 1.25
N ASN A 38 -12.01 18.17 0.42
CA ASN A 38 -13.03 19.20 0.25
C ASN A 38 -14.12 19.18 1.34
N SER A 39 -13.90 18.47 2.45
CA SER A 39 -14.86 18.30 3.55
C SER A 39 -16.22 17.72 3.14
N ASN A 40 -16.30 17.02 2.01
CA ASN A 40 -17.53 16.47 1.45
C ASN A 40 -17.63 14.96 1.69
N LEU A 41 -17.92 14.58 2.94
CA LEU A 41 -17.98 13.17 3.33
C LEU A 41 -19.15 12.42 2.70
N GLU A 42 -20.28 13.10 2.42
CA GLU A 42 -21.42 12.49 1.72
C GLU A 42 -21.03 12.05 0.31
N ARG A 43 -20.31 12.92 -0.42
CA ARG A 43 -19.78 12.57 -1.73
C ARG A 43 -18.74 11.45 -1.65
N ALA A 44 -17.87 11.49 -0.64
CA ALA A 44 -16.86 10.46 -0.43
C ALA A 44 -17.49 9.07 -0.19
N VAL A 45 -18.64 8.99 0.50
CA VAL A 45 -19.41 7.75 0.65
C VAL A 45 -19.91 7.23 -0.70
N ILE A 46 -20.48 8.11 -1.53
CA ILE A 46 -20.97 7.74 -2.87
C ILE A 46 -19.82 7.23 -3.75
N GLU A 47 -18.65 7.86 -3.66
CA GLU A 47 -17.46 7.49 -4.42
C GLU A 47 -16.82 6.20 -3.94
N LEU A 48 -16.90 5.89 -2.64
CA LEU A 48 -16.42 4.63 -2.08
C LEU A 48 -17.31 3.44 -2.43
N ALA A 49 -18.61 3.67 -2.64
CA ALA A 49 -19.62 2.62 -2.85
C ALA A 49 -19.23 1.50 -3.85
N PRO A 50 -18.52 1.75 -4.98
CA PRO A 50 -18.13 0.70 -5.92
C PRO A 50 -17.15 -0.35 -5.38
N ILE A 51 -16.47 -0.07 -4.25
CA ILE A 51 -15.52 -0.98 -3.60
C ILE A 51 -15.89 -1.23 -2.13
N ALA A 52 -16.93 -0.59 -1.62
CA ALA A 52 -17.32 -0.69 -0.23
C ALA A 52 -17.70 -2.14 0.14
N ASP A 53 -17.43 -2.53 1.38
CA ASP A 53 -17.72 -3.85 1.95
C ASP A 53 -17.01 -5.04 1.27
N GLU A 54 -16.09 -4.79 0.33
CA GLU A 54 -15.26 -5.85 -0.24
C GLU A 54 -14.30 -6.42 0.81
N LEU A 55 -14.32 -7.74 0.99
CA LEU A 55 -13.42 -8.45 1.90
C LEU A 55 -12.53 -9.43 1.15
N TRP A 56 -11.26 -9.46 1.54
CA TRP A 56 -10.27 -10.36 0.95
C TRP A 56 -10.45 -11.79 1.46
N PHE A 57 -10.85 -12.68 0.55
CA PHE A 57 -10.94 -14.13 0.76
C PHE A 57 -9.98 -14.93 -0.14
N GLY A 58 -9.22 -14.25 -0.99
CA GLY A 58 -8.26 -14.90 -1.87
C GLY A 58 -7.03 -15.49 -1.17
N ARG A 59 -6.19 -16.14 -1.98
CA ARG A 59 -4.93 -16.74 -1.56
C ARG A 59 -3.86 -16.53 -2.62
N PHE A 60 -2.75 -15.92 -2.23
CA PHE A 60 -1.56 -15.88 -3.08
C PHE A 60 -0.77 -17.18 -2.92
N VAL A 61 -0.58 -17.91 -4.01
CA VAL A 61 0.23 -19.13 -4.03
C VAL A 61 1.65 -18.72 -4.37
N ARG A 62 2.58 -18.91 -3.43
CA ARG A 62 4.01 -18.66 -3.68
C ARG A 62 4.57 -19.79 -4.57
N PRO A 63 5.45 -19.48 -5.53
CA PRO A 63 6.23 -20.50 -6.21
C PRO A 63 7.13 -21.24 -5.20
N ALA A 64 7.45 -22.50 -5.52
CA ALA A 64 8.34 -23.33 -4.70
C ALA A 64 9.72 -22.64 -4.55
N ARG A 65 10.32 -22.71 -3.36
CA ARG A 65 11.63 -22.13 -3.08
C ARG A 65 12.70 -22.75 -3.99
N SER A 66 13.56 -21.93 -4.58
CA SER A 66 14.83 -22.40 -5.12
C SER A 66 15.75 -22.87 -3.98
N PRO A 67 16.57 -23.91 -4.18
CA PRO A 67 17.55 -24.32 -3.16
C PRO A 67 18.53 -23.17 -2.89
N ALA A 68 18.78 -22.88 -1.61
CA ALA A 68 19.72 -21.85 -1.20
C ALA A 68 21.17 -22.28 -1.50
N LEU A 69 22.01 -21.34 -1.94
CA LEU A 69 23.46 -21.52 -2.02
C LEU A 69 24.11 -21.24 -0.64
N ASP A 70 25.31 -21.79 -0.45
CA ASP A 70 25.97 -22.06 0.83
C ASP A 70 26.03 -20.91 1.87
N ALA A 71 25.90 -21.31 3.14
CA ALA A 71 25.60 -20.48 4.31
C ALA A 71 26.78 -19.69 4.92
N ASN A 72 27.72 -19.18 4.11
CA ASN A 72 28.94 -18.51 4.62
C ASN A 72 29.18 -17.09 4.08
N THR A 73 28.12 -16.27 4.04
CA THR A 73 28.24 -14.83 3.79
C THR A 73 27.70 -14.07 4.99
N GLU A 74 28.48 -13.13 5.55
CA GLU A 74 28.04 -12.26 6.64
C GLU A 74 26.69 -11.62 6.29
N ILE A 75 25.65 -11.99 7.04
CA ILE A 75 24.28 -11.54 6.80
C ILE A 75 24.20 -10.07 7.23
N ALA A 76 24.39 -9.16 6.26
CA ALA A 76 24.11 -7.75 6.43
C ALA A 76 22.68 -7.53 6.97
N LYS A 77 22.49 -6.47 7.77
CA LYS A 77 21.26 -6.16 8.52
C LYS A 77 19.98 -6.43 7.70
N ARG A 78 19.15 -7.37 8.20
CA ARG A 78 17.90 -7.82 7.57
C ARG A 78 16.80 -6.76 7.46
N ALA A 79 16.84 -5.70 8.27
CA ALA A 79 15.74 -4.75 8.38
C ALA A 79 16.04 -3.45 7.63
N VAL A 80 15.32 -3.22 6.53
CA VAL A 80 15.26 -1.91 5.86
C VAL A 80 14.56 -0.92 6.80
N SER A 81 15.19 0.22 7.07
CA SER A 81 14.61 1.21 7.98
C SER A 81 13.34 1.83 7.38
N HIS A 82 12.42 2.33 8.21
CA HIS A 82 11.25 3.04 7.70
C HIS A 82 11.65 4.25 6.82
N GLN A 83 12.74 4.94 7.16
CA GLN A 83 13.23 6.07 6.36
C GLN A 83 13.69 5.62 4.96
N ASP A 84 14.41 4.51 4.88
CA ASP A 84 14.86 3.96 3.60
C ASP A 84 13.67 3.50 2.74
N ARG A 85 12.66 2.87 3.36
CA ARG A 85 11.41 2.51 2.67
C ARG A 85 10.75 3.73 2.04
N VAL A 86 10.57 4.81 2.81
CA VAL A 86 9.98 6.05 2.32
C VAL A 86 10.80 6.66 1.18
N ASN A 87 12.12 6.64 1.29
CA ASN A 87 13.02 7.14 0.25
C ASN A 87 12.91 6.32 -1.05
N VAL A 88 12.81 5.00 -0.93
CA VAL A 88 12.58 4.07 -2.05
C VAL A 88 11.24 4.34 -2.73
N PHE A 89 10.16 4.46 -1.95
CA PHE A 89 8.81 4.70 -2.49
C PHE A 89 8.72 6.02 -3.27
N ARG A 90 9.33 7.08 -2.75
CA ARG A 90 9.41 8.37 -3.45
C ARG A 90 10.25 8.33 -4.70
N ARG A 91 11.41 7.67 -4.64
CA ARG A 91 12.31 7.54 -5.79
C ARG A 91 11.60 6.81 -6.94
N ASP A 92 10.73 5.87 -6.61
CA ASP A 92 10.01 5.04 -7.58
C ASP A 92 8.60 5.60 -7.90
N CYS A 93 8.32 6.86 -7.53
CA CYS A 93 7.05 7.56 -7.77
C CYS A 93 5.82 6.76 -7.30
N PHE A 94 5.96 6.00 -6.21
CA PHE A 94 4.92 5.12 -5.68
C PHE A 94 4.34 4.14 -6.72
N LEU A 95 5.15 3.72 -7.70
CA LEU A 95 4.80 2.68 -8.66
C LEU A 95 5.42 1.34 -8.25
N CYS A 96 4.68 0.26 -8.47
CA CYS A 96 5.20 -1.09 -8.34
C CYS A 96 6.12 -1.37 -9.53
N LEU A 97 7.43 -1.55 -9.32
CA LEU A 97 8.39 -1.80 -10.42
C LEU A 97 8.35 -3.24 -10.97
N TYR A 98 7.37 -4.03 -10.53
CA TYR A 98 7.10 -5.36 -11.07
C TYR A 98 5.96 -5.35 -12.10
N CYS A 99 4.84 -4.71 -11.78
CA CYS A 99 3.67 -4.64 -12.69
C CYS A 99 3.44 -3.24 -13.31
N GLY A 100 4.15 -2.21 -12.84
CA GLY A 100 4.10 -0.84 -13.35
C GLY A 100 2.93 -0.01 -12.81
N LYS A 101 2.08 -0.60 -11.97
CA LYS A 101 0.84 -0.02 -11.48
C LYS A 101 1.03 0.82 -10.22
N ARG A 102 0.06 1.70 -9.93
CA ARG A 102 0.10 2.63 -8.78
C ARG A 102 -0.01 1.90 -7.43
N THR A 103 0.72 2.38 -6.43
CA THR A 103 0.65 1.93 -5.02
C THR A 103 0.07 3.05 -4.16
N ILE A 104 -0.52 2.70 -3.01
CA ILE A 104 -0.95 3.67 -1.98
C ILE A 104 -0.31 3.28 -0.64
N PRO A 105 0.46 4.15 0.03
CA PRO A 105 1.05 3.87 1.33
C PRO A 105 0.01 3.37 2.33
N ARG A 106 0.37 2.32 3.08
CA ARG A 106 -0.50 1.73 4.11
C ARG A 106 -1.08 2.77 5.06
N CYS A 107 -0.30 3.75 5.47
CA CYS A 107 -0.74 4.76 6.42
C CYS A 107 -1.89 5.63 5.86
N VAL A 108 -1.93 5.85 4.55
CA VAL A 108 -3.04 6.53 3.87
C VAL A 108 -4.27 5.62 3.83
N LEU A 109 -4.10 4.34 3.46
CA LEU A 109 -5.19 3.35 3.47
C LEU A 109 -5.81 3.20 4.87
N VAL A 110 -4.98 3.16 5.92
CA VAL A 110 -5.46 3.12 7.31
C VAL A 110 -6.22 4.40 7.66
N ALA A 111 -5.77 5.58 7.24
CA ALA A 111 -6.51 6.81 7.49
C ALA A 111 -7.89 6.82 6.81
N ILE A 112 -7.98 6.28 5.58
CA ILE A 112 -9.28 6.12 4.89
C ILE A 112 -10.15 5.10 5.63
N SER A 113 -9.57 4.00 6.11
CA SER A 113 -10.27 3.00 6.94
C SER A 113 -10.80 3.59 8.24
N ASP A 114 -10.02 4.44 8.91
CA ASP A 114 -10.46 5.13 10.14
C ASP A 114 -11.69 6.02 9.89
N VAL A 115 -11.83 6.58 8.68
CA VAL A 115 -13.02 7.35 8.24
C VAL A 115 -14.21 6.42 7.92
N PHE A 116 -13.98 5.32 7.19
CA PHE A 116 -15.04 4.44 6.65
C PHE A 116 -14.99 3.00 7.19
N GLN A 117 -14.78 2.86 8.49
CA GLN A 117 -14.42 1.62 9.20
C GLN A 117 -15.02 0.33 8.63
N ASP A 118 -16.35 0.22 8.62
CA ASP A 118 -17.03 -0.99 8.17
C ASP A 118 -16.97 -1.16 6.64
N ALA A 119 -17.12 -0.06 5.90
CA ALA A 119 -17.10 -0.04 4.44
C ALA A 119 -15.70 -0.27 3.82
N PHE A 120 -14.63 0.03 4.56
CA PHE A 120 -13.25 -0.09 4.12
C PHE A 120 -12.39 -0.72 5.22
N ALA A 121 -12.60 -2.01 5.46
CA ALA A 121 -12.06 -2.73 6.61
C ALA A 121 -10.52 -2.85 6.62
N TYR A 122 -9.92 -2.58 7.78
CA TYR A 122 -8.49 -2.78 8.05
C TYR A 122 -8.26 -3.84 9.13
N HIS A 123 -7.29 -4.73 8.88
CA HIS A 123 -6.74 -5.63 9.89
C HIS A 123 -5.20 -5.66 9.83
N PRO A 124 -4.48 -5.42 10.94
CA PRO A 124 -3.02 -5.28 10.94
C PRO A 124 -2.27 -6.53 10.48
N ASN A 125 -2.82 -7.71 10.76
CA ASN A 125 -2.23 -9.00 10.40
C ASN A 125 -2.79 -9.59 9.09
N TYR A 126 -3.43 -8.79 8.24
CA TYR A 126 -3.96 -9.27 6.96
C TYR A 126 -4.91 -10.47 7.07
N LYS A 127 -5.77 -10.46 8.09
CA LYS A 127 -6.68 -11.59 8.35
C LYS A 127 -7.68 -11.71 7.19
N ARG A 128 -7.74 -12.91 6.61
CA ARG A 128 -8.71 -13.30 5.58
C ARG A 128 -10.14 -13.06 6.09
N GLY A 129 -10.99 -12.44 5.27
CA GLY A 129 -12.36 -12.07 5.61
C GLY A 129 -12.48 -10.94 6.63
N ALA A 130 -11.43 -10.15 6.85
CA ALA A 130 -11.44 -9.00 7.77
C ALA A 130 -10.61 -7.82 7.24
N LEU A 131 -10.23 -7.83 5.97
CA LEU A 131 -9.37 -6.84 5.35
C LEU A 131 -9.89 -6.54 3.94
N HIS A 132 -9.99 -5.27 3.58
CA HIS A 132 -10.27 -4.88 2.21
C HIS A 132 -9.09 -5.20 1.27
N PRO A 133 -9.32 -5.73 0.05
CA PRO A 133 -8.27 -6.07 -0.91
C PRO A 133 -7.27 -4.96 -1.25
N ALA A 134 -7.67 -3.69 -1.25
CA ALA A 134 -6.82 -2.52 -1.49
C ALA A 134 -5.56 -2.47 -0.59
N PHE A 135 -5.58 -3.08 0.60
CA PHE A 135 -4.39 -3.17 1.46
C PHE A 135 -3.26 -4.03 0.89
N TRP A 136 -3.52 -4.84 -0.13
CA TRP A 136 -2.49 -5.57 -0.87
C TRP A 136 -1.73 -4.70 -1.88
N LEU A 137 -2.22 -3.49 -2.17
CA LEU A 137 -1.58 -2.48 -3.00
C LEU A 137 -0.62 -1.59 -2.18
N ALA A 138 -0.51 -1.82 -0.87
CA ALA A 138 0.44 -1.08 -0.05
C ALA A 138 1.88 -1.36 -0.52
N PRO A 139 2.74 -0.34 -0.66
CA PRO A 139 4.11 -0.52 -1.10
C PRO A 139 4.98 -1.20 -0.04
N GLU A 140 5.78 -2.15 -0.49
CA GLU A 140 6.86 -2.80 0.24
C GLU A 140 8.18 -2.52 -0.50
N ALA A 141 9.26 -2.29 0.26
CA ALA A 141 10.59 -2.11 -0.32
C ALA A 141 11.27 -3.48 -0.29
N ASP A 142 11.52 -4.05 -1.46
CA ASP A 142 12.11 -5.37 -1.60
C ASP A 142 13.39 -5.32 -2.43
N HIS A 143 14.24 -6.33 -2.24
CA HIS A 143 15.54 -6.37 -2.89
C HIS A 143 15.44 -6.75 -4.38
N VAL A 144 16.13 -5.98 -5.22
CA VAL A 144 16.37 -6.28 -6.65
C VAL A 144 17.15 -7.58 -6.74
N VAL A 145 18.38 -7.58 -6.21
CA VAL A 145 19.14 -8.82 -5.98
C VAL A 145 18.72 -9.34 -4.62
N ALA A 146 18.11 -10.53 -4.58
CA ALA A 146 17.67 -11.14 -3.34
C ALA A 146 18.84 -11.25 -2.33
N HIS A 147 18.55 -11.03 -1.05
CA HIS A 147 19.53 -11.19 0.03
C HIS A 147 20.16 -12.59 0.04
N ALA A 148 19.37 -13.63 -0.21
CA ALA A 148 19.82 -15.02 -0.34
C ALA A 148 20.85 -15.24 -1.47
N ARG A 149 21.02 -14.26 -2.36
CA ARG A 149 22.00 -14.23 -3.45
C ARG A 149 23.08 -13.17 -3.25
N GLY A 150 23.24 -12.66 -2.02
CA GLY A 150 24.23 -11.64 -1.67
C GLY A 150 23.80 -10.19 -1.92
N GLY A 151 22.51 -9.93 -2.15
CA GLY A 151 22.01 -8.57 -2.29
C GLY A 151 22.11 -7.74 -1.01
N SER A 152 22.55 -6.48 -1.14
CA SER A 152 22.69 -5.56 -0.01
C SER A 152 21.34 -4.92 0.37
N SER A 153 21.21 -4.42 1.60
CA SER A 153 20.06 -3.61 2.02
C SER A 153 20.23 -2.12 1.68
N ASP A 154 21.19 -1.77 0.82
CA ASP A 154 21.38 -0.40 0.38
C ASP A 154 20.17 0.05 -0.44
N PRO A 155 19.73 1.32 -0.32
CA PRO A 155 18.60 1.83 -1.08
C PRO A 155 18.70 1.59 -2.60
N SER A 156 19.92 1.54 -3.16
CA SER A 156 20.16 1.23 -4.58
C SER A 156 19.72 -0.18 -4.99
N ASN A 157 19.79 -1.16 -4.09
CA ASN A 157 19.35 -2.54 -4.30
C ASN A 157 17.89 -2.76 -3.88
N LEU A 158 17.16 -1.71 -3.48
CA LEU A 158 15.75 -1.82 -3.13
C LEU A 158 14.87 -1.24 -4.25
N VAL A 159 13.68 -1.78 -4.41
CA VAL A 159 12.62 -1.30 -5.31
C VAL A 159 11.27 -1.35 -4.64
N THR A 160 10.36 -0.50 -5.10
CA THR A 160 8.96 -0.47 -4.66
C THR A 160 8.17 -1.58 -5.35
N LEU A 161 7.48 -2.40 -4.56
CA LEU A 161 6.55 -3.43 -5.01
C LEU A 161 5.22 -3.30 -4.25
N HIS A 162 4.10 -3.69 -4.85
CA HIS A 162 2.90 -3.97 -4.05
C HIS A 162 3.17 -5.10 -3.05
N ALA A 163 2.49 -5.09 -1.90
CA ALA A 163 2.56 -6.19 -0.93
C ALA A 163 2.20 -7.55 -1.57
N MET A 164 1.22 -7.59 -2.49
CA MET A 164 0.93 -8.82 -3.25
C MET A 164 2.00 -9.19 -4.27
N CYS A 165 2.56 -8.24 -5.03
CA CYS A 165 3.61 -8.52 -6.01
C CYS A 165 4.88 -9.01 -5.32
N ASN A 166 5.24 -8.38 -4.19
CA ASN A 166 6.32 -8.83 -3.33
C ASN A 166 6.09 -10.27 -2.82
N LEU A 167 4.86 -10.57 -2.40
CA LEU A 167 4.47 -11.90 -1.94
C LEU A 167 4.57 -12.96 -3.04
N LEU A 168 4.14 -12.63 -4.26
CA LEU A 168 4.20 -13.51 -5.44
C LEU A 168 5.63 -13.68 -5.97
N LYS A 169 6.45 -12.62 -5.91
CA LYS A 169 7.89 -12.64 -6.27
C LYS A 169 8.65 -13.65 -5.42
N SER A 170 8.43 -13.68 -4.10
CA SER A 170 9.13 -14.61 -3.18
C SER A 170 10.66 -14.59 -3.39
N ASP A 171 11.35 -15.72 -3.21
CA ASP A 171 12.78 -15.91 -3.49
C ASP A 171 13.08 -16.20 -4.99
N SER A 172 12.14 -15.93 -5.90
CA SER A 172 12.35 -16.17 -7.34
C SER A 172 13.57 -15.38 -7.84
N PRO A 173 14.33 -15.95 -8.79
CA PRO A 173 15.47 -15.26 -9.39
C PRO A 173 15.11 -13.85 -9.85
N ALA A 174 15.92 -12.85 -9.50
CA ALA A 174 15.80 -11.50 -10.05
C ALA A 174 15.83 -11.51 -11.59
N ASP A 175 16.51 -12.52 -12.15
CA ASP A 175 16.71 -12.76 -13.58
C ASP A 175 15.43 -13.21 -14.31
N ASP A 176 14.42 -13.71 -13.58
CA ASP A 176 13.18 -14.25 -14.15
C ASP A 176 12.00 -13.26 -14.09
N LEU A 177 12.20 -12.09 -13.49
CA LEU A 177 11.13 -11.12 -13.27
C LEU A 177 11.43 -9.82 -14.00
N PRO A 178 10.49 -9.30 -14.81
CA PRO A 178 10.70 -8.02 -15.48
C PRO A 178 10.69 -6.92 -14.42
N ILE A 179 11.88 -6.47 -14.00
CA ILE A 179 11.99 -5.18 -13.32
C ILE A 179 11.76 -4.14 -14.39
N ILE A 180 10.61 -3.48 -14.30
CA ILE A 180 10.25 -2.39 -15.20
C ILE A 180 11.25 -1.26 -14.96
N GLU A 181 11.65 -0.59 -16.03
CA GLU A 181 12.51 0.59 -15.93
C GLU A 181 11.87 1.61 -14.99
N ARG A 182 12.70 2.22 -14.14
CA ARG A 182 12.22 3.22 -13.19
C ARG A 182 11.56 4.36 -13.99
N PRO A 183 10.35 4.81 -13.59
CA PRO A 183 9.70 5.92 -14.26
C PRO A 183 10.56 7.17 -14.16
N ASP A 184 10.45 8.05 -15.15
CA ASP A 184 10.96 9.41 -15.01
C ASP A 184 10.21 10.11 -13.85
N ARG A 185 10.89 11.03 -13.17
CA ARG A 185 10.32 11.87 -12.11
C ARG A 185 9.15 12.73 -12.57
N MET A 186 8.87 12.78 -13.88
CA MET A 186 7.69 13.43 -14.45
C MET A 186 6.36 12.71 -14.14
N VAL A 187 6.37 11.47 -13.62
CA VAL A 187 5.14 10.81 -13.18
C VAL A 187 4.61 11.46 -11.89
N GLU A 188 3.47 12.13 -11.97
CA GLU A 188 2.89 12.95 -10.88
C GLU A 188 2.21 12.16 -9.74
N TRP A 189 2.44 10.84 -9.64
CA TRP A 189 1.82 10.03 -8.61
C TRP A 189 2.61 10.07 -7.29
N ASP A 190 1.98 10.55 -6.21
CA ASP A 190 2.58 10.69 -4.88
C ASP A 190 2.05 9.69 -3.85
N GLY A 191 1.28 8.69 -4.29
CA GLY A 191 0.63 7.73 -3.41
C GLY A 191 -0.46 8.34 -2.54
N LEU A 192 -1.10 9.44 -2.96
CA LEU A 192 -2.10 10.21 -2.19
C LEU A 192 -1.53 10.90 -0.94
N LEU A 193 -0.22 11.09 -0.85
CA LEU A 193 0.40 11.78 0.27
C LEU A 193 -0.02 13.25 0.38
N SER A 194 -0.29 13.91 -0.75
CA SER A 194 -0.86 15.27 -0.80
C SER A 194 -2.20 15.39 -0.10
N LYS A 195 -3.01 14.31 -0.07
CA LYS A 195 -4.32 14.27 0.60
C LYS A 195 -4.26 13.76 2.03
N TYR A 196 -3.15 13.14 2.43
CA TYR A 196 -3.04 12.40 3.68
C TYR A 196 -3.34 13.24 4.93
N ALA A 197 -2.84 14.48 4.99
CA ALA A 197 -3.09 15.37 6.12
C ALA A 197 -4.58 15.69 6.31
N ALA A 198 -5.28 15.94 5.20
CA ALA A 198 -6.71 16.26 5.23
C ALA A 198 -7.53 15.04 5.65
N ILE A 199 -7.21 13.84 5.14
CA ILE A 199 -7.87 12.60 5.55
C ILE A 199 -7.75 12.40 7.07
N VAL A 200 -6.55 12.58 7.64
CA VAL A 200 -6.33 12.47 9.09
C VAL A 200 -7.16 13.49 9.86
N ALA A 201 -7.23 14.74 9.40
CA ALA A 201 -8.01 15.81 10.02
C ALA A 201 -9.52 15.54 9.99
N HIS A 202 -10.03 14.88 8.94
CA HIS A 202 -11.44 14.55 8.75
C HIS A 202 -11.88 13.21 9.38
N GLY A 203 -11.16 12.72 10.39
CA GLY A 203 -11.55 11.53 11.16
C GLY A 203 -10.59 10.34 10.97
N GLY A 204 -9.70 10.40 9.99
CA GLY A 204 -8.73 9.34 9.72
C GLY A 204 -7.67 9.15 10.81
N GLY A 205 -7.54 10.10 11.75
CA GLY A 205 -6.66 9.96 12.93
C GLY A 205 -7.36 9.48 14.20
N SER A 206 -8.67 9.24 14.16
CA SER A 206 -9.49 9.13 15.37
C SER A 206 -9.20 7.89 16.22
N GLN A 207 -8.83 6.77 15.61
CA GLN A 207 -8.47 5.54 16.34
C GLN A 207 -6.95 5.43 16.59
N ARG A 208 -6.14 6.04 15.71
CA ARG A 208 -4.69 5.77 15.61
C ARG A 208 -3.84 7.04 15.51
N ALA A 209 -4.13 8.06 16.31
CA ALA A 209 -3.48 9.38 16.22
C ALA A 209 -1.94 9.34 16.24
N GLU A 210 -1.33 8.51 17.10
CA GLU A 210 0.13 8.40 17.20
C GLU A 210 0.75 7.72 15.98
N TYR A 211 0.08 6.70 15.43
CA TYR A 211 0.47 6.03 14.19
C TYR A 211 0.50 7.03 13.03
N HIS A 212 -0.54 7.86 12.88
CA HIS A 212 -0.59 8.86 11.81
C HIS A 212 0.46 9.96 12.01
N ARG A 213 0.67 10.44 13.25
CA ARG A 213 1.71 11.42 13.56
C ARG A 213 3.11 10.90 13.20
N PHE A 214 3.40 9.64 13.49
CA PHE A 214 4.66 8.99 13.12
C PHE A 214 4.88 8.99 11.61
N TRP A 215 3.89 8.51 10.84
CA TRP A 215 4.01 8.42 9.38
C TRP A 215 4.01 9.78 8.69
N MET A 216 3.20 10.73 9.13
CA MET A 216 3.22 12.10 8.59
C MET A 216 4.60 12.74 8.77
N ARG A 217 5.23 12.59 9.94
CA ARG A 217 6.60 13.06 10.17
C ARG A 217 7.59 12.42 9.21
N LEU A 218 7.53 11.10 9.05
CA LEU A 218 8.45 10.35 8.19
C LEU A 218 8.30 10.72 6.71
N TYR A 219 7.06 10.93 6.26
CA TYR A 219 6.73 11.45 4.93
C TYR A 219 6.81 12.99 4.85
N GLY A 220 7.26 13.71 5.87
CA GLY A 220 7.34 15.18 5.83
C GLY A 220 6.01 15.87 5.51
N VAL A 221 4.88 15.21 5.72
CA VAL A 221 3.52 15.74 5.51
C VAL A 221 3.16 16.59 6.72
N LYS A 222 2.80 17.85 6.48
CA LYS A 222 2.39 18.78 7.54
C LYS A 222 0.91 18.57 7.87
N PRO A 223 0.51 18.59 9.16
CA PRO A 223 -0.90 18.63 9.53
C PRO A 223 -1.63 19.82 8.92
N VAL A 224 -2.92 19.64 8.63
CA VAL A 224 -3.82 20.76 8.31
C VAL A 224 -3.98 21.61 9.57
N ALA A 225 -3.92 22.93 9.41
CA ALA A 225 -4.02 23.90 10.50
C ALA A 225 -5.45 24.04 11.02
#